data_AF-J6K5L3-F1
#
_entry.id   AF-J6K5L3-F1
#
_cell.length_a   1.000
_cell.length_b   1.000
_cell.length_c   1.000
_cell.angle_alpha   90.00
_cell.angle_beta   90.00
_cell.angle_gamma   90.00
#
_symmetry.space_group_name_H-M   'P 1'
#
loop_
_entity.id
_entity.type
_entity.pdbx_description
1 polymer ?
#
loop_
_entity_poly.entity_id
_entity_poly.type
_entity_poly.pdbx_seq_one_letter_code
_entity_poly.pdbx_strand_id
1 'polypeptide(L)'
;MTVKDEEYRYISEHVYWIDPKHPQYSKTYKEGGIKKIGNAKFQILKIKNSFDGMQAMAVAPIVHSKLENKNFKNKKILANFRVLK
;
A
#
# COMPACT_ATOMS: atom_id res chain seq x y z
N MET A 1 -2.26 12.51 9.71
CA MET A 1 -0.88 12.09 9.47
C MET A 1 -0.58 12.39 8.01
N THR A 2 0.36 13.29 7.74
CA THR A 2 0.76 13.65 6.37
C THR A 2 2.01 12.85 6.04
N VAL A 3 1.96 12.05 4.97
CA VAL A 3 3.13 11.33 4.46
C VAL A 3 4.11 12.37 3.92
N LYS A 4 5.37 12.30 4.32
CA LYS A 4 6.42 13.24 3.86
C LYS A 4 7.10 12.71 2.60
N ASP A 5 7.64 13.61 1.79
CA ASP A 5 8.43 13.27 0.58
C ASP A 5 9.58 12.31 0.87
N GLU A 6 10.21 12.43 2.05
CA GLU A 6 11.25 11.52 2.51
C GLU A 6 10.75 10.06 2.59
N GLU A 7 9.51 9.84 3.03
CA GLU A 7 8.91 8.51 3.14
C GLU A 7 8.68 7.91 1.74
N TYR A 8 8.29 8.73 0.76
CA TYR A 8 8.21 8.32 -0.64
C TYR A 8 9.57 7.95 -1.22
N ARG A 9 10.63 8.72 -0.91
CA ARG A 9 12.01 8.38 -1.30
C ARG A 9 12.43 7.03 -0.74
N TYR A 10 12.21 6.79 0.55
CA TYR A 10 12.51 5.49 1.16
C TYR A 10 11.75 4.36 0.48
N ILE A 11 10.45 4.52 0.20
CA ILE A 11 9.67 3.49 -0.51
C ILE A 11 10.30 3.19 -1.87
N SER A 12 10.69 4.21 -2.65
CA SER A 12 11.29 4.00 -3.98
C SER A 12 12.60 3.21 -3.93
N GLU A 13 13.45 3.43 -2.93
CA GLU A 13 14.69 2.68 -2.76
C GLU A 13 14.43 1.21 -2.39
N HIS A 14 13.42 0.96 -1.54
CA HIS A 14 13.12 -0.37 -1.04
C HIS A 14 12.34 -1.24 -2.05
N VAL A 15 11.88 -0.68 -3.17
CA VAL A 15 11.28 -1.46 -4.27
C VAL A 15 12.24 -2.55 -4.74
N TYR A 16 13.55 -2.31 -4.75
CA TYR A 16 14.57 -3.27 -5.19
C TYR A 16 14.78 -4.44 -4.21
N TRP A 17 14.34 -4.31 -2.95
CA TRP A 17 14.54 -5.35 -1.93
C TRP A 17 13.57 -6.52 -2.08
N ILE A 18 12.66 -6.47 -3.06
CA ILE A 18 11.79 -7.58 -3.42
C ILE A 18 12.53 -8.65 -4.24
N ASP A 19 13.65 -8.30 -4.88
CA ASP A 19 14.41 -9.23 -5.73
C ASP A 19 15.34 -10.09 -4.87
N PRO A 20 15.20 -11.43 -4.87
CA PRO A 20 16.10 -12.35 -4.16
C PRO A 20 17.59 -12.19 -4.48
N LYS A 21 17.93 -11.63 -5.65
CA LYS A 21 19.31 -11.39 -6.07
C LYS A 21 19.89 -10.08 -5.51
N HIS A 22 19.05 -9.21 -4.97
CA HIS A 22 19.51 -7.93 -4.41
C HIS A 22 20.23 -8.16 -3.07
N PRO A 23 21.37 -7.51 -2.79
CA PRO A 23 22.10 -7.68 -1.52
C PRO A 23 21.26 -7.39 -0.27
N GLN A 24 20.29 -6.49 -0.40
CA GLN A 24 19.39 -6.06 0.67
C GLN A 24 18.02 -6.76 0.57
N TYR A 25 17.93 -7.86 -0.18
CA TYR A 25 16.71 -8.63 -0.32
C TYR A 25 16.09 -8.92 1.04
N SER A 26 14.78 -8.72 1.14
CA SER A 26 14.08 -9.03 2.36
C SER A 26 12.73 -9.68 2.08
N LYS A 27 12.58 -10.93 2.54
CA LYS A 27 11.33 -11.72 2.51
C LYS A 27 10.15 -11.03 3.21
N THR A 28 10.43 -9.99 3.98
CA THR A 28 9.44 -9.20 4.70
C THR A 28 8.74 -8.16 3.80
N TYR A 29 9.30 -7.85 2.63
CA TYR A 29 8.64 -7.06 1.58
C TYR A 29 7.81 -7.98 0.69
N LYS A 30 6.60 -8.29 1.18
CA LYS A 30 5.63 -9.17 0.51
C LYS A 30 4.25 -8.51 0.50
N GLU A 31 3.39 -8.95 -0.41
CA GLU A 31 2.00 -8.50 -0.47
C GLU A 31 1.27 -8.72 0.86
N GLY A 32 0.47 -7.73 1.26
CA GLY A 32 -0.17 -7.67 2.57
C GLY A 32 0.77 -7.31 3.73
N GLY A 33 2.08 -7.25 3.50
CA GLY A 33 3.08 -6.88 4.51
C GLY A 33 2.92 -5.43 4.95
N ILE A 34 3.15 -5.18 6.23
CA ILE A 34 3.13 -3.84 6.82
C ILE A 34 4.55 -3.37 7.13
N LYS A 35 4.87 -2.16 6.70
CA LYS A 35 6.19 -1.52 6.89
C LYS A 35 6.06 -0.19 7.59
N LYS A 36 6.83 0.00 8.65
CA LYS A 36 6.99 1.30 9.29
C LYS A 36 8.16 2.01 8.61
N ILE A 37 7.90 3.16 8.01
CA ILE A 37 8.91 3.98 7.33
C ILE A 37 8.77 5.37 7.95
N GLY A 38 9.80 5.82 8.67
CA GLY A 38 9.72 7.02 9.50
C GLY A 38 8.59 6.92 10.53
N ASN A 39 7.64 7.84 10.45
CA ASN A 39 6.48 7.91 11.34
C ASN A 39 5.21 7.30 10.74
N ALA A 40 5.22 6.98 9.43
CA ALA A 40 4.11 6.34 8.75
C ALA A 40 4.24 4.81 8.72
N LYS A 41 3.09 4.14 8.71
CA LYS A 41 2.97 2.72 8.38
C LYS A 41 2.40 2.61 6.98
N PHE A 42 2.89 1.65 6.20
CA PHE A 42 2.43 1.36 4.85
C PHE A 42 2.07 -0.10 4.73
N GLN A 43 1.00 -0.40 4.02
CA GLN A 43 0.68 -1.75 3.58
C GLN A 43 1.11 -1.92 2.12
N ILE A 44 1.81 -3.01 1.85
CA ILE A 44 2.17 -3.41 0.49
C ILE A 44 0.94 -4.06 -0.13
N LEU A 45 0.38 -3.44 -1.17
CA LEU A 45 -0.83 -3.91 -1.83
C LEU A 45 -0.53 -4.94 -2.92
N LYS A 46 0.50 -4.67 -3.72
CA LYS A 46 0.86 -5.49 -4.86
C LYS A 46 2.34 -5.37 -5.16
N ILE A 47 2.95 -6.48 -5.58
CA ILE A 47 4.34 -6.55 -6.00
C ILE A 47 4.40 -7.11 -7.41
N LYS A 48 5.25 -6.53 -8.25
CA LYS A 48 5.62 -7.12 -9.53
C LYS A 48 7.13 -7.12 -9.65
N ASN A 49 7.71 -8.30 -9.82
CA ASN A 49 9.11 -8.48 -10.14
C ASN A 49 9.19 -9.09 -11.55
N SER A 50 9.89 -8.42 -12.47
CA SER A 50 10.21 -8.98 -13.79
C SER A 50 11.60 -9.59 -13.76
N PHE A 51 11.80 -10.69 -14.49
CA PHE A 51 13.11 -11.32 -14.65
C PHE A 51 14.14 -10.42 -15.36
N ASP A 52 13.67 -9.38 -16.05
CA ASP A 52 14.48 -8.41 -16.80
C ASP A 52 15.01 -7.25 -15.93
N GLY A 53 14.96 -7.38 -14.61
CA GLY A 53 15.49 -6.38 -13.67
C GLY A 53 14.54 -5.21 -13.37
N MET A 54 13.28 -5.28 -13.82
CA MET A 54 12.26 -4.30 -13.45
C MET A 54 11.49 -4.74 -12.20
N GLN A 55 11.48 -3.89 -11.18
CA GLN A 55 10.71 -4.09 -9.95
C GLN A 55 9.68 -2.98 -9.78
N ALA A 56 8.49 -3.34 -9.30
CA ALA A 56 7.45 -2.39 -8.93
C ALA A 56 6.72 -2.84 -7.66
N MET A 57 6.43 -1.88 -6.80
CA MET A 57 5.70 -2.10 -5.56
C MET A 57 4.63 -1.01 -5.39
N ALA A 58 3.38 -1.43 -5.24
CA ALA A 58 2.28 -0.54 -4.89
C ALA A 58 2.08 -0.58 -3.38
N VAL A 59 2.05 0.60 -2.75
CA VAL A 59 1.87 0.74 -1.30
C VAL A 59 0.77 1.74 -0.97
N ALA A 60 0.09 1.53 0.15
CA ALA A 60 -0.87 2.48 0.71
C ALA A 60 -0.49 2.84 2.15
N PRO A 61 -0.50 4.13 2.53
CA PRO A 61 -0.31 4.53 3.91
C PRO A 61 -1.47 4.02 4.76
N ILE A 62 -1.13 3.34 5.86
CA ILE A 62 -2.06 3.02 6.93
C ILE A 62 -2.19 4.28 7.78
N VAL A 63 -3.10 5.15 7.36
CA VAL A 63 -3.57 6.21 8.23
C VAL A 63 -4.48 5.51 9.24
N HIS A 64 -4.08 5.47 10.51
CA HIS A 64 -5.07 5.34 11.59
C HIS A 64 -5.91 6.61 11.52
N SER A 65 -6.84 6.66 10.57
CA SER A 65 -7.98 7.53 10.72
C SER A 65 -8.55 7.11 12.06
N LYS A 66 -8.82 8.10 12.89
CA LYS A 66 -9.72 7.98 14.03
C LYS A 66 -11.13 7.71 13.46
N LEU A 67 -11.26 6.59 12.76
CA LEU A 67 -12.45 6.04 12.16
C LEU A 67 -12.73 4.71 12.87
N GLU A 68 -12.43 4.69 14.17
CA GLU A 68 -13.41 4.27 15.15
C GLU A 68 -14.63 5.21 15.08
N ASN A 69 -15.37 5.17 13.98
CA ASN A 69 -16.70 5.72 13.91
C ASN A 69 -17.53 4.76 13.07
N LYS A 70 -18.06 3.76 13.77
CA LYS A 70 -19.48 3.40 13.75
C LYS A 70 -20.21 4.06 12.57
N ASN A 71 -20.30 3.41 11.40
CA ASN A 71 -21.33 3.65 10.37
C ASN A 71 -21.05 3.00 9.00
N PHE A 72 -19.95 2.26 8.78
CA PHE A 72 -19.79 1.51 7.52
C PHE A 72 -20.80 0.37 7.33
N LYS A 73 -21.52 -0.04 8.39
CA LYS A 73 -22.57 -1.07 8.32
C LYS A 73 -23.95 -0.55 7.90
N ASN A 74 -24.16 0.78 7.77
CA ASN A 74 -25.50 1.35 7.58
C ASN A 74 -25.66 2.27 6.36
N LYS A 75 -24.81 2.13 5.33
CA LYS A 75 -25.11 2.75 4.03
C LYS A 75 -25.94 1.76 3.21
N LYS A 76 -27.26 1.76 3.45
CA LYS A 76 -28.23 1.16 2.51
C LYS A 76 -27.89 1.71 1.13
N ILE A 77 -27.49 0.83 0.22
CA ILE A 77 -27.34 1.17 -1.20
C ILE A 77 -28.74 1.60 -1.64
N LEU A 78 -28.93 2.89 -1.95
CA LEU A 78 -30.18 3.37 -2.49
C LEU A 78 -30.27 2.80 -3.91
N ALA A 79 -31.01 1.71 -4.07
CA ALA A 79 -31.22 1.00 -5.32
C ALA A 79 -32.15 1.80 -6.27
N ASN A 80 -31.74 3.01 -6.64
CA ASN A 80 -32.38 3.82 -7.67
C ASN A 80 -31.40 4.09 -8.83
N PHE A 81 -30.79 3.03 -9.37
CA PHE A 81 -30.34 3.06 -10.76
C PHE A 81 -31.55 2.73 -11.63
N ARG A 82 -32.43 3.72 -11.81
CA ARG A 82 -33.46 3.66 -12.84
C ARG A 82 -32.73 3.92 -14.17
N VAL A 83 -32.44 2.85 -14.89
CA VAL A 83 -32.02 2.93 -16.30
C VAL A 83 -33.17 3.59 -17.05
N LEU A 84 -33.00 4.84 -17.43
CA LEU A 84 -33.86 5.48 -18.43
C LEU A 84 -33.61 4.74 -19.74
N LYS A 85 -34.65 4.05 -20.22
CA LYS A 85 -34.70 3.43 -21.54
C LYS A 85 -35.70 4.23 -22.38
#